data_AF-A0A1C5ZRH0-F1
#
_entry.id   AF-A0A1C5ZRH0-F1
#
_cell.length_a   1.000
_cell.length_b   1.000
_cell.length_c   1.000
_cell.angle_alpha   90.00
_cell.angle_beta   90.00
_cell.angle_gamma   90.00
#
_symmetry.space_group_name_H-M   'P 1'
#
loop_
_entity.id
_entity.type
_entity.pdbx_description
1 polymer ?
#
loop_
_entity_poly.entity_id
_entity_poly.type
_entity_poly.pdbx_seq_one_letter_code
_entity_poly.pdbx_strand_id
1 'polypeptide(L)'
;MRKRNVQILFRLTEEEAEHLNELVRKSGRSKEAFLREMVRGYQLCEKPAPEFYKMMRELSAIGNRINQLAVKANALGFVDTPMLREEARKWHEFQIDIRKRYLLPRRSS
;
A
#
# COMPACT_ATOMS: atom_id res chain seq x y z
N MET A 1 15.92 -20.29 -18.17
CA MET A 1 16.08 -21.00 -16.88
C MET A 1 14.98 -20.59 -15.92
N ARG A 2 14.20 -21.55 -15.38
CA ARG A 2 13.25 -21.24 -14.30
C ARG A 2 14.05 -20.93 -13.03
N LYS A 3 13.91 -19.71 -12.47
CA LYS A 3 14.56 -19.27 -11.22
C LYS A 3 14.10 -20.04 -9.95
N ARG A 4 13.12 -20.94 -10.08
CA ARG A 4 12.49 -21.68 -8.98
C ARG A 4 12.43 -23.15 -9.36
N ASN A 5 13.31 -23.96 -8.78
CA ASN A 5 13.54 -25.36 -9.13
C ASN A 5 13.16 -26.36 -8.03
N VAL A 6 12.80 -25.89 -6.82
CA VAL A 6 12.36 -26.75 -5.72
C VAL A 6 10.82 -26.76 -5.68
N GLN A 7 10.23 -27.94 -5.77
CA GLN A 7 8.79 -28.16 -5.61
C GLN A 7 8.53 -28.78 -4.23
N ILE A 8 7.55 -28.23 -3.51
CA ILE A 8 7.08 -28.76 -2.23
C ILE A 8 5.63 -29.17 -2.43
N LEU A 9 5.31 -30.45 -2.17
CA LEU A 9 3.94 -30.94 -2.16
C LEU A 9 3.36 -30.76 -0.76
N PHE A 10 2.20 -30.11 -0.68
CA PHE A 10 1.51 -29.87 0.59
C PHE A 10 0.12 -30.49 0.52
N ARG A 11 -0.18 -31.39 1.46
CA ARG A 11 -1.50 -32.02 1.61
C ARG A 11 -2.19 -31.34 2.78
N LEU A 12 -3.43 -30.93 2.54
CA LEU A 12 -4.28 -30.25 3.51
C LEU A 12 -5.57 -31.05 3.66
N THR A 13 -6.17 -30.96 4.84
CA THR A 13 -7.59 -31.31 5.01
C THR A 13 -8.47 -30.29 4.28
N GLU A 14 -9.75 -30.63 4.10
CA GLU A 14 -10.70 -29.73 3.43
C GLU A 14 -10.87 -28.41 4.20
N GLU A 15 -10.96 -28.47 5.53
CA GLU A 15 -11.03 -27.30 6.42
C GLU A 15 -9.78 -26.42 6.32
N GLU A 16 -8.58 -27.01 6.29
CA GLU A 16 -7.34 -26.26 6.16
C GLU A 16 -7.22 -25.60 4.77
N ALA A 17 -7.71 -26.26 3.72
CA ALA A 17 -7.73 -25.72 2.37
C ALA A 17 -8.70 -24.54 2.25
N GLU A 18 -9.88 -24.62 2.88
CA GLU A 18 -10.84 -23.50 2.94
C GLU A 18 -10.25 -22.30 3.69
N HIS A 19 -9.65 -22.53 4.85
CA HIS A 19 -9.01 -21.48 5.63
C HIS A 19 -7.86 -20.82 4.83
N LEU A 20 -7.01 -21.60 4.17
CA LEU A 20 -5.98 -21.07 3.29
C LEU A 20 -6.56 -20.23 2.15
N ASN A 21 -7.65 -20.68 1.52
CA ASN A 21 -8.31 -19.93 0.45
C ASN A 21 -8.87 -18.61 0.94
N GLU A 22 -9.43 -18.56 2.15
CA GLU A 22 -9.94 -17.33 2.75
C GLU A 22 -8.81 -16.33 3.03
N LEU A 23 -7.70 -16.80 3.62
CA LEU A 23 -6.51 -15.97 3.86
C LEU A 23 -5.91 -15.42 2.57
N VAL A 24 -5.84 -16.26 1.53
CA VAL A 24 -5.36 -15.85 0.20
C VAL A 24 -6.29 -14.79 -0.38
N ARG A 25 -7.63 -14.97 -0.29
CA ARG A 25 -8.61 -13.98 -0.75
C ARG A 25 -8.47 -12.65 -0.02
N LYS A 26 -8.31 -12.68 1.31
CA LYS A 26 -8.11 -11.48 2.15
C LYS A 26 -6.80 -10.76 1.82
N SER A 27 -5.73 -11.49 1.52
CA SER A 27 -4.43 -10.90 1.14
C SER A 27 -4.40 -10.31 -0.27
N GLY A 28 -5.29 -10.74 -1.17
CA GLY A 28 -5.29 -10.33 -2.58
C GLY A 28 -4.10 -10.84 -3.40
N ARG A 29 -3.34 -11.82 -2.89
CA ARG A 29 -2.20 -12.47 -3.57
C ARG A 29 -2.63 -13.81 -4.17
N SER A 30 -1.78 -14.42 -5.02
CA SER A 30 -1.95 -15.82 -5.41
C SER A 30 -1.54 -16.76 -4.28
N LYS A 31 -2.08 -17.99 -4.23
CA LYS A 31 -1.74 -18.98 -3.19
C LYS A 31 -0.23 -19.20 -3.06
N GLU A 32 0.48 -19.30 -4.18
CA GLU A 32 1.95 -19.44 -4.15
C GLU A 32 2.68 -18.19 -3.63
N ALA A 33 2.20 -16.99 -3.98
CA ALA A 33 2.80 -15.76 -3.48
C ALA A 33 2.57 -15.62 -1.97
N PHE A 34 1.37 -15.96 -1.50
CA PHE A 34 0.99 -16.00 -0.09
C PHE A 34 1.92 -16.93 0.70
N LEU A 35 2.02 -18.20 0.30
CA LEU A 35 2.86 -19.19 0.98
C LEU A 35 4.35 -18.80 0.95
N ARG A 36 4.84 -18.23 -0.15
CA ARG A 36 6.24 -17.76 -0.24
C ARG A 36 6.53 -16.60 0.70
N GLU A 37 5.61 -15.67 0.89
CA GLU A 37 5.77 -14.58 1.85
C GLU A 37 5.71 -15.08 3.30
N MET A 38 4.83 -16.03 3.60
CA MET A 38 4.77 -16.69 4.91
C MET A 38 6.08 -17.42 5.26
N VAL A 39 6.65 -18.19 4.32
CA VAL A 39 7.96 -18.87 4.50
C VAL A 39 9.10 -17.87 4.76
N ARG A 40 8.97 -16.64 4.27
CA ARG A 40 9.94 -15.56 4.49
C ARG A 40 9.73 -14.79 5.80
N GLY A 41 8.76 -15.19 6.63
CA GLY A 41 8.45 -14.55 7.92
C GLY A 41 7.65 -13.24 7.80
N TYR A 42 6.91 -13.05 6.70
CA TYR A 42 6.04 -11.88 6.55
C TYR A 42 4.60 -12.23 6.95
N GLN A 43 4.02 -11.46 7.86
CA GLN A 43 2.57 -11.41 8.05
C GLN A 43 1.96 -10.54 6.95
N LEU A 44 1.19 -11.17 6.08
CA LEU A 44 0.45 -10.49 5.03
C LEU A 44 -0.71 -9.71 5.65
N CYS A 45 -0.65 -8.38 5.55
CA CYS A 45 -1.76 -7.52 5.95
C CYS A 45 -2.97 -7.76 5.03
N GLU A 46 -4.17 -7.78 5.61
CA GLU A 46 -5.40 -7.81 4.82
C GLU A 46 -5.42 -6.63 3.85
N LYS A 47 -5.95 -6.88 2.65
CA LYS A 47 -6.16 -5.80 1.68
C LYS A 47 -7.03 -4.73 2.33
N PRO A 48 -6.60 -3.45 2.36
CA PRO A 48 -7.40 -2.40 2.94
C PRO A 48 -8.77 -2.35 2.25
N ALA A 49 -9.78 -2.01 3.03
CA ALA A 49 -11.14 -1.92 2.55
C ALA A 49 -11.26 -0.93 1.35
N PRO A 50 -12.19 -1.14 0.41
CA PRO A 50 -12.37 -0.24 -0.73
C PRO A 50 -12.54 1.25 -0.35
N GLU A 51 -13.11 1.52 0.83
CA GLU A 51 -13.27 2.86 1.40
C GLU A 51 -11.91 3.55 1.61
N PHE A 52 -10.87 2.82 2.01
CA PHE A 52 -9.51 3.36 2.16
C PHE A 52 -8.99 3.93 0.84
N TYR A 53 -9.21 3.22 -0.26
CA TYR A 53 -8.79 3.69 -1.59
C TYR A 53 -9.64 4.86 -2.10
N LYS A 54 -10.90 4.98 -1.66
CA LYS A 54 -11.75 6.13 -1.95
C LYS A 54 -11.24 7.37 -1.20
N MET A 55 -10.99 7.23 0.10
CA MET A 55 -10.42 8.29 0.94
C MET A 55 -9.07 8.77 0.41
N MET A 56 -8.16 7.87 0.04
CA MET A 56 -6.84 8.24 -0.51
C MET A 56 -6.96 9.01 -1.84
N ARG A 57 -7.97 8.71 -2.66
CA ARG A 57 -8.23 9.45 -3.91
C ARG A 57 -8.75 10.86 -3.64
N GLU A 58 -9.71 10.99 -2.72
CA GLU A 58 -10.23 12.30 -2.31
C GLU A 58 -9.13 13.17 -1.70
N LEU A 59 -8.30 12.57 -0.84
CA LEU A 59 -7.14 13.21 -0.23
C LEU A 59 -6.15 13.74 -1.29
N SER A 60 -5.87 12.94 -2.32
CA SER A 60 -5.02 13.34 -3.44
C SER A 60 -5.64 14.47 -4.27
N ALA A 61 -6.96 14.45 -4.48
CA ALA A 61 -7.66 15.51 -5.19
C ALA A 61 -7.61 16.85 -4.44
N ILE A 62 -7.74 16.83 -3.11
CA ILE A 62 -7.57 18.02 -2.26
C ILE A 62 -6.15 18.57 -2.39
N GLY A 63 -5.13 17.71 -2.26
CA GLY A 63 -3.73 18.11 -2.43
C GLY A 63 -3.46 18.76 -3.79
N ASN A 64 -4.03 18.22 -4.87
CA ASN A 64 -3.91 18.79 -6.21
C ASN A 64 -4.58 20.17 -6.34
N ARG A 65 -5.76 20.37 -5.74
CA ARG A 65 -6.44 21.68 -5.73
C ARG A 65 -5.62 22.72 -4.96
N ILE A 66 -5.05 22.36 -3.82
CA ILE A 66 -4.16 23.23 -3.04
C ILE A 66 -2.93 23.60 -3.86
N ASN A 67 -2.30 22.64 -4.53
CA ASN A 67 -1.15 22.91 -5.39
C ASN A 67 -1.49 23.88 -6.54
N GLN A 68 -2.68 23.76 -7.15
CA GLN A 68 -3.13 24.71 -8.17
C GLN A 68 -3.33 26.12 -7.62
N LEU A 69 -3.91 26.25 -6.43
CA LEU A 69 -4.06 27.54 -5.75
C LEU A 69 -2.70 28.16 -5.43
N ALA A 70 -1.77 27.35 -4.93
CA ALA A 70 -0.39 27.76 -4.65
C ALA A 70 0.34 28.26 -5.91
N VAL A 71 0.22 27.56 -7.04
CA VAL A 71 0.80 27.98 -8.32
C VAL A 71 0.21 29.31 -8.81
N LYS A 72 -1.11 29.47 -8.73
CA LYS A 72 -1.78 30.73 -9.10
C LYS A 72 -1.34 31.88 -8.20
N ALA A 73 -1.25 31.64 -6.89
CA ALA A 73 -0.86 32.66 -5.93
C ALA A 73 0.62 33.06 -6.08
N ASN A 74 1.51 32.10 -6.41
CA ASN A 74 2.90 32.38 -6.78
C ASN A 74 3.01 33.21 -8.06
N ALA A 75 2.23 32.88 -9.10
CA ALA A 75 2.23 33.65 -10.35
C ALA A 75 1.75 35.11 -10.15
N LEU A 76 0.89 35.33 -9.16
CA LEU A 76 0.40 36.65 -8.77
C LEU A 76 1.27 37.35 -7.71
N GLY A 77 2.37 36.71 -7.26
CA GLY A 77 3.32 37.27 -6.29
C GLY A 77 2.81 37.32 -4.84
N PHE A 78 1.70 36.64 -4.51
CA PHE A 78 1.08 36.69 -3.19
C PHE A 78 1.68 35.72 -2.15
N VAL A 79 2.50 34.75 -2.57
CA VAL A 79 2.94 33.65 -1.67
C VAL A 79 4.43 33.34 -1.80
N ASP A 80 5.04 33.07 -0.66
CA ASP A 80 6.44 32.67 -0.53
C ASP A 80 6.65 31.24 -1.05
N THR A 81 7.37 31.13 -2.17
CA THR A 81 7.61 29.87 -2.91
C THR A 81 8.40 28.80 -2.13
N PRO A 82 9.37 29.15 -1.26
CA PRO A 82 10.10 28.17 -0.45
C PRO A 82 9.21 27.46 0.57
N MET A 83 8.33 28.21 1.26
CA MET A 83 7.44 27.68 2.29
C MET A 83 6.43 26.67 1.71
N LEU A 84 5.86 26.98 0.54
CA LEU A 84 4.96 26.07 -0.18
C LEU A 84 5.64 24.76 -0.59
N ARG A 85 6.90 24.83 -1.06
CA ARG A 85 7.67 23.63 -1.45
C ARG A 85 7.93 22.72 -0.25
N GLU A 86 8.24 23.31 0.90
CA GLU A 86 8.49 22.55 2.12
C GLU A 86 7.23 21.83 2.61
N GLU A 87 6.08 22.48 2.55
CA GLU A 87 4.81 21.87 2.95
C GLU A 87 4.35 20.78 1.95
N ALA A 88 4.58 21.00 0.65
CA ALA A 88 4.34 19.98 -0.37
C ALA A 88 5.24 18.73 -0.17
N ARG A 89 6.48 18.91 0.30
CA ARG A 89 7.37 17.81 0.64
C ARG A 89 6.84 17.01 1.83
N LYS A 90 6.46 17.68 2.93
CA LYS A 90 5.86 17.01 4.11
C LYS A 90 4.59 16.26 3.74
N TRP A 91 3.76 16.82 2.87
CA TRP A 91 2.57 16.15 2.35
C TRP A 91 2.92 14.85 1.60
N HIS A 92 3.95 14.89 0.75
CA HIS A 92 4.40 13.72 0.02
C HIS A 92 4.94 12.62 0.96
N GLU A 93 5.72 13.00 1.96
CA GLU A 93 6.22 12.09 3.00
C GLU A 93 5.07 11.46 3.79
N PHE A 94 4.07 12.23 4.19
CA PHE A 94 2.88 11.74 4.87
C PHE A 94 2.09 10.71 4.04
N GLN A 95 1.93 10.96 2.73
CA GLN A 95 1.30 9.98 1.83
C GLN A 95 2.10 8.68 1.76
N ILE A 96 3.44 8.76 1.72
CA ILE A 96 4.31 7.59 1.73
C ILE A 96 4.15 6.82 3.03
N ASP A 97 4.11 7.48 4.17
CA ASP A 97 4.00 6.83 5.48
C ASP A 97 2.65 6.15 5.69
N ILE A 98 1.55 6.77 5.26
CA ILE A 98 0.23 6.11 5.24
C ILE A 98 0.30 4.85 4.36
N ARG A 99 0.85 4.96 3.15
CA ARG A 99 0.95 3.80 2.26
C ARG A 99 1.82 2.71 2.88
N LYS A 100 2.95 3.05 3.52
CA LYS A 100 3.80 2.07 4.22
C LYS A 100 3.08 1.40 5.37
N ARG A 101 2.34 2.16 6.19
CA ARG A 101 1.67 1.66 7.39
C ARG A 101 0.52 0.71 7.07
N TYR A 102 -0.22 0.98 5.99
CA TYR A 102 -1.45 0.26 5.67
C TYR A 102 -1.35 -0.69 4.46
N LEU A 103 -0.35 -0.56 3.59
CA LEU A 103 -0.22 -1.39 2.37
C LEU A 103 0.97 -2.35 2.36
N LEU A 104 1.95 -2.20 3.25
CA LEU A 104 3.12 -3.07 3.25
C LEU A 104 2.97 -4.25 4.21
N PRO A 105 3.37 -5.47 3.80
CA PRO A 105 3.46 -6.62 4.71
C PRO A 105 4.44 -6.31 5.85
N ARG A 106 4.04 -6.59 7.10
CA ARG A 106 4.92 -6.46 8.26
C ARG A 106 5.65 -7.79 8.48
N ARG A 107 6.95 -7.73 8.78
CA ARG A 107 7.65 -8.92 9.30
C ARG A 107 7.09 -9.20 10.70
N SER A 108 6.70 -10.44 10.96
CA SER A 108 6.49 -10.91 12.32
C SER A 108 7.87 -10.95 12.99
N SER A 109 8.07 -10.10 14.00
CA SER A 109 9.23 -10.15 14.88
C SER A 109 9.25 -11.45 15.68
#